data_AF-A0A5J6XQY1-F1
#
_entry.id   AF-A0A5J6XQY1-F1
#
_cell.length_a   1.000
_cell.length_b   1.000
_cell.length_c   1.000
_cell.angle_alpha   90.00
_cell.angle_beta   90.00
_cell.angle_gamma   90.00
#
_symmetry.space_group_name_H-M   'P 1'
#
loop_
_entity.id
_entity.type
_entity.pdbx_description
1 polymer ?
#
loop_
_entity_poly.entity_id
_entity_poly.type
_entity_poly.pdbx_seq_one_letter_code
_entity_poly.pdbx_strand_id
1 'polypeptide(L)'
;MSKKAIIIPIITGFIMLLLYYVYNVRLETTLPDDGWGRSSNLKASSKYPMEYYSYQIDDELYIFMPDETDVSHKVLDQNFNMLKEESIQAEVAPAEPIWASEGQLIYMDDDKLTINQEGTDQVIAQDITSFSPTQAGVLFWNQNELKEYNAGTGQTKLIHTYDQPIYTGLQAKNGKSFLVGLQISDSEVHFYSLYNGKLKELLEHSATGGETIENIIYDAGDKKATAIIEKYSMAQGQRAYQALELSFDLATSKVEKNEKYTFYDEKNGSELDNPRYLQISYQDDKPAILFVAEGSRVAKRSGYNVYYATQQKGAWVAERRSNTEDTPARPQWLDQNYITWQTFDGKEYVLNGTTDDDRYIESSQKITKEDYTSALYYSISGIFSGFFMLVLGLVWVVPPLVFYGILSFIKSDIFERNERSWVEPVGILLYIGTMIYMLNEVLSERSFFAAPSYLNFDGSLIIWPLIISIVTYMIYRWVMKEDTGLFAGLFYYIGYNLLVMTCLFGPYLL
;
A
#
# COMPACT_ATOMS: atom_id res chain seq x y z
N MET A 1 20.64 23.30 -41.97
CA MET A 1 19.52 22.50 -41.41
C MET A 1 18.18 23.09 -41.85
N SER A 2 17.19 22.24 -42.12
CA SER A 2 15.81 22.69 -42.39
C SER A 2 15.12 23.09 -41.08
N LYS A 3 14.14 24.02 -41.12
CA LYS A 3 13.32 24.34 -39.93
C LYS A 3 12.62 23.08 -39.38
N LYS A 4 12.27 22.14 -40.27
CA LYS A 4 11.70 20.83 -39.95
C LYS A 4 12.62 20.01 -39.05
N ALA A 5 13.94 20.05 -39.25
CA ALA A 5 14.93 19.34 -38.43
C ALA A 5 14.97 19.82 -36.98
N ILE A 6 14.55 21.05 -36.70
CA ILE A 6 14.50 21.55 -35.33
C ILE A 6 13.11 21.30 -34.72
N ILE A 7 12.06 21.53 -35.50
CA ILE A 7 10.68 21.48 -35.02
C ILE A 7 10.20 20.05 -34.73
N ILE A 8 10.54 19.07 -35.58
CA ILE A 8 10.03 17.70 -35.46
C ILE A 8 10.46 17.01 -34.15
N PRO A 9 11.74 17.04 -33.74
CA PRO A 9 12.15 16.49 -32.45
C PRO A 9 11.41 17.12 -31.26
N ILE A 10 11.21 18.44 -31.27
CA ILE A 10 10.52 19.18 -30.20
C ILE A 10 9.05 18.74 -30.12
N ILE A 11 8.35 18.71 -31.26
CA ILE A 11 6.95 18.26 -31.32
C ILE A 11 6.82 16.80 -30.88
N THR A 12 7.74 15.94 -31.33
CA THR A 12 7.74 14.51 -30.96
C THR A 12 7.89 14.35 -29.45
N GLY A 13 8.86 15.05 -28.85
CA GLY A 13 9.06 15.05 -27.40
C GLY A 13 7.80 15.51 -26.68
N PHE A 14 7.22 16.65 -27.07
CA PHE A 14 6.01 17.17 -26.44
C PHE A 14 4.82 16.20 -26.54
N ILE A 15 4.60 15.57 -27.70
CA ILE A 15 3.53 14.57 -27.87
C ILE A 15 3.76 13.37 -26.95
N MET A 16 4.98 12.86 -26.86
CA MET A 16 5.28 11.72 -25.99
C MET A 16 5.09 12.07 -24.51
N LEU A 17 5.49 13.27 -24.08
CA LEU A 17 5.24 13.75 -22.73
C LEU A 17 3.74 13.89 -22.45
N LEU A 18 2.98 14.41 -23.40
CA LEU A 18 1.52 14.52 -23.26
C LEU A 18 0.86 13.15 -23.18
N LEU A 19 1.29 12.19 -24.01
CA LEU A 19 0.78 10.82 -23.95
C LEU A 19 1.12 10.14 -22.63
N TYR A 20 2.34 10.34 -22.12
CA TYR A 20 2.76 9.83 -20.81
C TYR A 20 1.95 10.47 -19.67
N TYR A 21 1.69 11.77 -19.76
CA TYR A 21 0.80 12.45 -18.82
C TYR A 21 -0.62 11.90 -18.83
N VAL A 22 -1.21 11.74 -20.02
CA VAL A 22 -2.56 11.14 -20.15
C VAL A 22 -2.58 9.71 -19.63
N TYR A 23 -1.51 8.93 -19.84
CA TYR A 23 -1.37 7.59 -19.28
C TYR A 23 -1.34 7.63 -17.74
N ASN A 24 -0.56 8.52 -17.14
CA ASN A 24 -0.51 8.67 -15.69
C ASN A 24 -1.86 9.13 -15.11
N VAL A 25 -2.57 10.07 -15.76
CA VAL A 25 -3.94 10.45 -15.34
C VAL A 25 -4.87 9.23 -15.33
N ARG A 26 -4.78 8.36 -16.34
CA ARG A 26 -5.58 7.13 -16.36
C ARG A 26 -5.19 6.16 -15.26
N LEU A 27 -3.90 6.04 -14.95
CA LEU A 27 -3.41 5.20 -13.86
C LEU A 27 -3.96 5.68 -12.50
N GLU A 28 -3.94 6.99 -12.23
CA GLU A 28 -4.50 7.55 -10.98
C GLU A 28 -6.00 7.22 -10.80
N THR A 29 -6.75 7.12 -11.91
CA THR A 29 -8.18 6.76 -11.89
C THR A 29 -8.47 5.26 -11.86
N THR A 30 -7.45 4.40 -11.81
CA THR A 30 -7.70 2.95 -11.74
C THR A 30 -8.18 2.54 -10.34
N LEU A 31 -9.09 1.57 -10.33
CA LEU A 31 -9.54 0.92 -9.10
C LEU A 31 -8.42 0.06 -8.50
N PRO A 32 -8.36 -0.09 -7.16
CA PRO A 32 -7.40 -0.99 -6.52
C PRO A 32 -7.61 -2.45 -6.94
N ASP A 33 -8.88 -2.87 -6.99
CA ASP A 33 -9.31 -4.18 -7.48
C ASP A 33 -10.76 -4.15 -7.96
N ASP A 34 -11.20 -5.24 -8.60
CA ASP A 34 -12.57 -5.38 -9.06
C ASP A 34 -13.55 -5.31 -7.88
N GLY A 35 -14.61 -4.51 -8.02
CA GLY A 35 -15.65 -4.36 -7.00
C GLY A 35 -15.33 -3.43 -5.83
N TRP A 36 -14.22 -2.68 -5.85
CA TRP A 36 -13.88 -1.72 -4.80
C TRP A 36 -13.56 -0.32 -5.33
N GLY A 37 -14.04 0.70 -4.63
CA GLY A 37 -13.83 2.10 -4.99
C GLY A 37 -12.39 2.58 -4.80
N ARG A 38 -12.08 3.75 -5.35
CA ARG A 38 -10.80 4.45 -5.08
C ARG A 38 -10.79 4.95 -3.64
N SER A 39 -9.60 5.08 -3.08
CA SER A 39 -9.41 5.59 -1.72
C SER A 39 -9.81 7.07 -1.67
N SER A 40 -10.56 7.46 -0.64
CA SER A 40 -10.90 8.85 -0.36
C SER A 40 -10.35 9.27 0.99
N ASN A 41 -9.84 10.49 1.06
CA ASN A 41 -9.41 11.11 2.31
C ASN A 41 -10.66 11.55 3.09
N LEU A 42 -10.80 11.05 4.32
CA LEU A 42 -11.96 11.30 5.18
C LEU A 42 -11.89 12.65 5.91
N LYS A 43 -10.97 13.52 5.49
CA LYS A 43 -10.65 14.84 6.07
C LYS A 43 -10.41 14.77 7.57
N ALA A 44 -9.78 13.69 7.97
CA ALA A 44 -9.57 13.27 9.34
C ALA A 44 -8.07 13.09 9.51
N SER A 45 -7.46 13.79 10.47
CA SER A 45 -6.02 13.73 10.67
C SER A 45 -5.62 13.85 12.14
N SER A 46 -4.47 13.27 12.46
CA SER A 46 -3.82 13.37 13.76
C SER A 46 -2.31 13.48 13.57
N LYS A 47 -1.61 14.18 14.47
CA LYS A 47 -0.16 14.30 14.42
C LYS A 47 0.57 12.99 14.69
N TYR A 48 -0.08 12.06 15.40
CA TYR A 48 0.48 10.77 15.79
C TYR A 48 -0.39 9.62 15.25
N PRO A 49 0.15 8.38 15.17
CA PRO A 49 -0.67 7.22 14.86
C PRO A 49 -1.80 7.09 15.88
N MET A 50 -3.04 6.99 15.40
CA MET A 50 -4.22 6.98 16.25
C MET A 50 -4.86 5.58 16.36
N GLU A 51 -5.40 5.23 17.52
CA GLU A 51 -6.32 4.09 17.72
C GLU A 51 -7.76 4.64 17.66
N TYR A 52 -8.26 4.84 16.43
CA TYR A 52 -9.60 5.38 16.22
C TYR A 52 -10.67 4.30 16.47
N TYR A 53 -11.85 4.74 16.89
CA TYR A 53 -13.02 3.88 17.03
C TYR A 53 -14.09 4.30 16.02
N SER A 54 -14.74 3.33 15.41
CA SER A 54 -15.72 3.63 14.38
C SER A 54 -16.79 2.55 14.26
N TYR A 55 -17.98 2.96 13.85
CA TYR A 55 -19.13 2.09 13.65
C TYR A 55 -20.10 2.70 12.65
N GLN A 56 -21.08 1.90 12.21
CA GLN A 56 -22.15 2.34 11.32
C GLN A 56 -23.51 2.23 12.03
N ILE A 57 -24.35 3.25 11.88
CA ILE A 57 -25.77 3.22 12.23
C ILE A 57 -26.54 3.66 10.98
N ASP A 58 -27.46 2.81 10.52
CA ASP A 58 -28.22 3.03 9.28
C ASP A 58 -27.28 3.33 8.09
N ASP A 59 -27.43 4.49 7.45
CA ASP A 59 -26.62 4.94 6.31
C ASP A 59 -25.53 5.96 6.74
N GLU A 60 -25.25 6.07 8.04
CA GLU A 60 -24.30 7.03 8.61
C GLU A 60 -23.10 6.32 9.26
N LEU A 61 -21.93 6.86 8.97
CA LEU A 61 -20.62 6.34 9.38
C LEU A 61 -20.08 7.23 10.50
N TYR A 62 -19.89 6.67 11.69
CA TYR A 62 -19.44 7.38 12.88
C TYR A 62 -17.98 7.07 13.15
N ILE A 63 -17.14 8.10 13.24
CA ILE A 63 -15.70 7.97 13.45
C ILE A 63 -15.28 8.87 14.61
N PHE A 64 -14.61 8.28 15.60
CA PHE A 64 -14.06 8.93 16.78
C PHE A 64 -12.54 8.81 16.75
N MET A 65 -11.85 9.94 16.84
CA MET A 65 -10.40 10.00 16.70
C MET A 65 -9.80 10.79 17.87
N PRO A 66 -8.98 10.14 18.71
CA PRO A 66 -8.32 10.83 19.80
C PRO A 66 -7.19 11.73 19.28
N ASP A 67 -7.18 12.96 19.80
CA ASP A 67 -6.08 13.91 19.80
C ASP A 67 -5.75 14.25 21.27
N GLU A 68 -4.52 14.70 21.54
CA GLU A 68 -3.99 14.81 22.92
C GLU A 68 -4.92 15.52 23.93
N THR A 69 -5.80 16.41 23.46
CA THR A 69 -6.72 17.20 24.30
C THR A 69 -8.22 17.04 23.98
N ASP A 70 -8.56 16.39 22.87
CA ASP A 70 -9.95 16.19 22.47
C ASP A 70 -10.13 14.94 21.60
N VAL A 71 -11.38 14.48 21.46
CA VAL A 71 -11.75 13.42 20.53
C VAL A 71 -12.60 14.03 19.43
N SER A 72 -12.09 14.01 18.20
CA SER A 72 -12.83 14.42 17.02
C SER A 72 -13.91 13.38 16.71
N HIS A 73 -15.16 13.83 16.61
CA HIS A 73 -16.31 13.03 16.23
C HIS A 73 -16.81 13.47 14.85
N LYS A 74 -16.77 12.55 13.89
CA LYS A 74 -17.19 12.80 12.50
C LYS A 74 -18.28 11.84 12.12
N VAL A 75 -19.32 12.38 11.48
CA VAL A 75 -20.39 11.60 10.87
C VAL A 75 -20.32 11.80 9.36
N LEU A 76 -20.16 10.71 8.62
CA LEU A 76 -20.07 10.69 7.17
C LEU A 76 -21.27 9.94 6.57
N ASP A 77 -21.63 10.27 5.34
CA ASP A 77 -22.55 9.45 4.54
C ASP A 77 -21.81 8.23 3.93
N GLN A 78 -22.57 7.36 3.25
CA GLN A 78 -22.07 6.19 2.53
C GLN A 78 -21.05 6.47 1.42
N ASN A 79 -20.91 7.73 0.99
CA ASN A 79 -19.91 8.17 0.01
C ASN A 79 -18.75 8.92 0.67
N PHE A 80 -18.63 8.83 2.00
CA PHE A 80 -17.64 9.54 2.82
C PHE A 80 -17.76 11.08 2.76
N ASN A 81 -18.94 11.62 2.42
CA ASN A 81 -19.18 13.05 2.56
C ASN A 81 -19.46 13.39 4.01
N MET A 82 -18.85 14.46 4.50
CA MET A 82 -19.04 14.92 5.87
C MET A 82 -20.43 15.50 6.09
N LEU A 83 -21.19 14.89 7.01
CA LEU A 83 -22.51 15.33 7.46
C LEU A 83 -22.39 16.19 8.72
N LYS A 84 -21.53 15.78 9.65
CA LYS A 84 -21.34 16.44 10.95
C LYS A 84 -19.88 16.31 11.41
N GLU A 85 -19.40 17.33 12.10
CA GLU A 85 -18.10 17.35 12.76
C GLU A 85 -18.23 18.06 14.11
N GLU A 86 -17.79 17.39 15.16
CA GLU A 86 -17.78 17.88 16.54
C GLU A 86 -16.45 17.48 17.21
N SER A 87 -16.13 18.16 18.31
CA SER A 87 -15.01 17.82 19.18
C SER A 87 -15.54 17.61 20.59
N ILE A 88 -15.13 16.50 21.20
CA ILE A 88 -15.47 16.12 22.57
C ILE A 88 -14.22 16.35 23.40
N GLN A 89 -14.28 17.27 24.38
CA GLN A 89 -13.15 17.53 25.25
C GLN A 89 -12.87 16.29 26.12
N ALA A 90 -11.70 15.67 25.92
CA ALA A 90 -11.22 14.52 26.68
C ALA A 90 -9.69 14.45 26.50
N GLU A 91 -8.94 14.36 27.59
CA GLU A 91 -7.48 14.22 27.54
C GLU A 91 -7.14 12.74 27.29
N VAL A 92 -6.93 12.39 26.02
CA VAL A 92 -6.66 11.01 25.58
C VAL A 92 -5.43 10.98 24.70
N ALA A 93 -4.47 10.09 25.01
CA ALA A 93 -3.34 9.91 24.12
C ALA A 93 -3.79 9.26 22.79
N PRO A 94 -3.33 9.73 21.62
CA PRO A 94 -3.79 9.19 20.33
C PRO A 94 -3.63 7.67 20.17
N ALA A 95 -2.61 7.09 20.82
CA ALA A 95 -2.32 5.67 20.73
C ALA A 95 -3.12 4.80 21.72
N GLU A 96 -3.97 5.40 22.55
CA GLU A 96 -4.80 4.67 23.51
C GLU A 96 -6.16 4.29 22.91
N PRO A 97 -6.69 3.11 23.28
CA PRO A 97 -8.01 2.70 22.82
C PRO A 97 -9.08 3.65 23.37
N ILE A 98 -10.13 3.83 22.58
CA ILE A 98 -11.37 4.49 22.98
C ILE A 98 -12.57 3.60 22.63
N TRP A 99 -13.69 3.82 23.31
CA TRP A 99 -14.99 3.30 22.89
C TRP A 99 -15.99 4.43 22.85
N ALA A 100 -16.88 4.45 21.87
CA ALA A 100 -17.89 5.50 21.78
C ALA A 100 -19.19 4.96 21.18
N SER A 101 -20.33 5.46 21.68
CA SER A 101 -21.67 5.18 21.11
C SER A 101 -22.66 6.23 21.59
N GLU A 102 -23.55 6.70 20.73
CA GLU A 102 -24.72 7.53 21.11
C GLU A 102 -24.41 8.69 22.09
N GLY A 103 -23.33 9.46 21.85
CA GLY A 103 -22.94 10.59 22.70
C GLY A 103 -22.22 10.23 24.00
N GLN A 104 -21.84 8.97 24.17
CA GLN A 104 -20.97 8.48 25.23
C GLN A 104 -19.58 8.20 24.66
N LEU A 105 -18.55 8.55 25.43
CA LEU A 105 -17.15 8.25 25.13
C LEU A 105 -16.51 7.62 26.37
N ILE A 106 -15.88 6.46 26.22
CA ILE A 106 -15.11 5.78 27.27
C ILE A 106 -13.64 5.78 26.86
N TYR A 107 -12.78 6.21 27.79
CA TYR A 107 -11.34 6.36 27.58
C TYR A 107 -10.58 6.18 28.89
N MET A 108 -9.24 6.09 28.79
CA MET A 108 -8.35 6.11 29.95
C MET A 108 -7.92 7.54 30.27
N ASP A 109 -8.09 7.94 31.53
CA ASP A 109 -7.51 9.14 32.12
C ASP A 109 -6.49 8.69 33.18
N ASP A 110 -5.20 8.66 32.80
CA ASP A 110 -4.11 8.01 33.53
C ASP A 110 -4.40 6.52 33.83
N ASP A 111 -4.76 6.21 35.07
CA ASP A 111 -5.09 4.86 35.57
C ASP A 111 -6.60 4.69 35.82
N LYS A 112 -7.42 5.63 35.36
CA LYS A 112 -8.88 5.62 35.54
C LYS A 112 -9.58 5.35 34.23
N LEU A 113 -10.55 4.45 34.28
CA LEU A 113 -11.50 4.27 33.19
C LEU A 113 -12.62 5.31 33.37
N THR A 114 -12.73 6.23 32.44
CA THR A 114 -13.65 7.38 32.52
C THR A 114 -14.68 7.30 31.39
N ILE A 115 -15.91 7.69 31.70
CA ILE A 115 -16.96 7.90 30.71
C ILE A 115 -17.34 9.38 30.66
N ASN A 116 -17.23 9.98 29.49
CA ASN A 116 -17.82 11.28 29.19
C ASN A 116 -19.23 11.07 28.64
N GLN A 117 -20.22 11.64 29.31
CA GLN A 117 -21.60 11.72 28.83
C GLN A 117 -22.05 13.17 28.86
N GLU A 118 -22.47 13.70 27.71
CA GLU A 118 -22.94 15.08 27.59
C GLU A 118 -21.94 16.12 28.14
N GLY A 119 -20.63 15.87 27.98
CA GLY A 119 -19.56 16.76 28.45
C GLY A 119 -19.26 16.67 29.95
N THR A 120 -19.80 15.67 30.66
CA THR A 120 -19.48 15.40 32.06
C THR A 120 -18.72 14.08 32.19
N ASP A 121 -17.55 14.15 32.82
CA ASP A 121 -16.73 12.97 33.10
C ASP A 121 -17.16 12.27 34.39
N GLN A 122 -17.31 10.95 34.30
CA GLN A 122 -17.56 10.08 35.42
C GLN A 122 -16.56 8.92 35.43
N VAL A 123 -15.91 8.68 36.57
CA VAL A 123 -15.01 7.54 36.74
C VAL A 123 -15.82 6.25 36.90
N ILE A 124 -15.60 5.28 36.02
CA ILE A 124 -16.15 3.91 36.08
C ILE A 124 -15.33 3.04 37.04
N ALA A 125 -14.00 3.10 36.91
CA ALA A 125 -13.07 2.31 37.70
C ALA A 125 -11.70 3.01 37.83
N GLN A 126 -10.95 2.64 38.86
CA GLN A 126 -9.60 3.15 39.16
C GLN A 126 -8.60 1.99 39.18
N ASP A 127 -7.30 2.31 39.14
CA ASP A 127 -6.19 1.35 39.11
C ASP A 127 -6.27 0.39 37.91
N ILE A 128 -6.74 0.90 36.76
CA ILE A 128 -6.91 0.13 35.53
C ILE A 128 -5.59 0.07 34.78
N THR A 129 -5.22 -1.14 34.36
CA THR A 129 -4.00 -1.36 33.58
C THR A 129 -4.22 -1.01 32.11
N SER A 130 -5.33 -1.48 31.53
CA SER A 130 -5.76 -1.15 30.17
C SER A 130 -7.19 -1.68 29.94
N PHE A 131 -7.74 -1.42 28.75
CA PHE A 131 -9.03 -1.93 28.32
C PHE A 131 -9.04 -2.21 26.81
N SER A 132 -10.04 -2.97 26.36
CA SER A 132 -10.37 -3.18 24.97
C SER A 132 -11.84 -2.87 24.70
N PRO A 133 -12.17 -2.23 23.57
CA PRO A 133 -13.55 -1.94 23.21
C PRO A 133 -14.31 -3.23 22.86
N THR A 134 -15.61 -3.25 23.17
CA THR A 134 -16.54 -4.32 22.80
C THR A 134 -17.76 -3.77 22.06
N GLN A 135 -18.69 -4.62 21.64
CA GLN A 135 -19.92 -4.16 20.99
C GLN A 135 -20.82 -3.33 21.93
N ALA A 136 -20.77 -3.57 23.24
CA ALA A 136 -21.72 -2.99 24.20
C ALA A 136 -21.06 -2.08 25.25
N GLY A 137 -19.75 -1.83 25.14
CA GLY A 137 -18.98 -1.08 26.11
C GLY A 137 -17.51 -1.48 26.05
N VAL A 138 -16.94 -1.84 27.20
CA VAL A 138 -15.51 -2.16 27.30
C VAL A 138 -15.23 -3.37 28.17
N LEU A 139 -14.19 -4.10 27.80
CA LEU A 139 -13.55 -5.12 28.63
C LEU A 139 -12.30 -4.48 29.24
N PHE A 140 -12.18 -4.47 30.56
CA PHE A 140 -11.08 -3.81 31.24
C PHE A 140 -10.51 -4.71 32.33
N TRP A 141 -9.26 -4.44 32.72
CA TRP A 141 -8.60 -5.24 33.74
C TRP A 141 -7.71 -4.42 34.67
N ASN A 142 -7.64 -4.90 35.90
CA ASN A 142 -6.76 -4.40 36.94
C ASN A 142 -5.98 -5.60 37.50
N GLN A 143 -4.67 -5.62 37.26
CA GLN A 143 -3.81 -6.75 37.62
C GLN A 143 -4.37 -8.09 37.11
N ASN A 144 -4.99 -8.90 37.96
CA ASN A 144 -5.47 -10.24 37.66
C ASN A 144 -6.99 -10.36 37.51
N GLU A 145 -7.75 -9.28 37.62
CA GLU A 145 -9.21 -9.29 37.48
C GLU A 145 -9.64 -8.78 36.10
N LEU A 146 -10.43 -9.59 35.38
CA LEU A 146 -11.05 -9.21 34.12
C LEU A 146 -12.52 -8.84 34.34
N LYS A 147 -12.91 -7.64 33.95
CA LYS A 147 -14.25 -7.08 34.15
C LYS A 147 -14.80 -6.53 32.84
N GLU A 148 -16.11 -6.59 32.69
CA GLU A 148 -16.84 -6.02 31.57
C GLU A 148 -17.73 -4.89 32.07
N TYR A 149 -17.65 -3.72 31.42
CA TYR A 149 -18.58 -2.62 31.63
C TYR A 149 -19.51 -2.52 30.42
N ASN A 150 -20.81 -2.62 30.67
CA ASN A 150 -21.84 -2.44 29.65
C ASN A 150 -22.36 -0.99 29.70
N ALA A 151 -22.08 -0.22 28.65
CA ALA A 151 -22.41 1.20 28.57
C ALA A 151 -23.92 1.49 28.55
N GLY A 152 -24.71 0.59 27.93
CA GLY A 152 -26.17 0.73 27.87
C GLY A 152 -26.89 0.53 29.23
N THR A 153 -26.30 -0.28 30.12
CA THR A 153 -26.87 -0.54 31.46
C THR A 153 -26.14 0.17 32.60
N GLY A 154 -24.93 0.67 32.34
CA GLY A 154 -24.03 1.23 33.35
C GLY A 154 -23.53 0.21 34.38
N GLN A 155 -23.62 -1.09 34.08
CA GLN A 155 -23.27 -2.16 35.02
C GLN A 155 -21.89 -2.74 34.71
N THR A 156 -21.10 -2.91 35.77
CA THR A 156 -19.83 -3.62 35.75
C THR A 156 -20.03 -5.05 36.24
N LYS A 157 -19.50 -6.02 35.50
CA LYS A 157 -19.55 -7.45 35.82
C LYS A 157 -18.14 -8.02 35.88
N LEU A 158 -17.83 -8.74 36.96
CA LEU A 158 -16.62 -9.56 37.03
C LEU A 158 -16.78 -10.78 36.11
N ILE A 159 -15.85 -10.94 35.18
CA ILE A 159 -15.81 -12.05 34.24
C ILE A 159 -15.01 -13.21 34.85
N HIS A 160 -13.78 -12.92 35.30
CA HIS A 160 -12.91 -13.90 35.93
C HIS A 160 -11.79 -13.25 36.73
N THR A 161 -11.22 -13.99 37.68
CA THR A 161 -10.00 -13.62 38.42
C THR A 161 -8.94 -14.68 38.15
N TYR A 162 -7.77 -14.25 37.71
CA TYR A 162 -6.64 -15.10 37.35
C TYR A 162 -5.60 -15.16 38.47
N ASP A 163 -4.72 -16.16 38.42
CA ASP A 163 -3.61 -16.27 39.38
C ASP A 163 -2.44 -15.35 39.05
N GLN A 164 -2.38 -14.85 37.82
CA GLN A 164 -1.30 -14.01 37.28
C GLN A 164 -1.86 -12.71 36.70
N PRO A 165 -1.04 -11.64 36.58
CA PRO A 165 -1.46 -10.40 35.93
C PRO A 165 -1.87 -10.61 34.48
N ILE A 166 -2.93 -9.93 34.07
CA ILE A 166 -3.44 -9.89 32.71
C ILE A 166 -2.57 -8.94 31.90
N TYR A 167 -1.96 -9.47 30.85
CA TYR A 167 -1.23 -8.70 29.83
C TYR A 167 -2.20 -8.11 28.80
N THR A 168 -3.17 -8.89 28.33
CA THR A 168 -4.20 -8.45 27.38
C THR A 168 -5.50 -9.21 27.59
N GLY A 169 -6.63 -8.56 27.34
CA GLY A 169 -7.95 -9.16 27.31
C GLY A 169 -8.72 -8.70 26.08
N LEU A 170 -9.25 -9.65 25.31
CA LEU A 170 -10.02 -9.39 24.09
C LEU A 170 -11.32 -10.19 24.10
N GLN A 171 -12.42 -9.57 23.66
CA GLN A 171 -13.71 -10.23 23.48
C GLN A 171 -13.98 -10.40 21.98
N ALA A 172 -14.43 -11.59 21.58
CA ALA A 172 -14.89 -11.81 20.21
C ALA A 172 -16.16 -10.99 19.93
N LYS A 173 -16.39 -10.63 18.67
CA LYS A 173 -17.59 -9.85 18.27
C LYS A 173 -18.90 -10.54 18.62
N ASN A 174 -18.90 -11.88 18.73
CA ASN A 174 -20.08 -12.64 19.17
C ASN A 174 -20.45 -12.44 20.67
N GLY A 175 -19.61 -11.75 21.45
CA GLY A 175 -19.81 -11.43 22.87
C GLY A 175 -19.71 -12.61 23.84
N LYS A 176 -19.46 -13.83 23.35
CA LYS A 176 -19.54 -15.08 24.15
C LYS A 176 -18.18 -15.68 24.48
N SER A 177 -17.13 -15.23 23.81
CA SER A 177 -15.79 -15.80 23.93
C SER A 177 -14.76 -14.72 24.20
N PHE A 178 -13.80 -15.03 25.07
CA PHE A 178 -12.71 -14.14 25.42
C PHE A 178 -11.37 -14.84 25.19
N LEU A 179 -10.38 -14.06 24.74
CA LEU A 179 -8.98 -14.42 24.76
C LEU A 179 -8.28 -13.59 25.83
N VAL A 180 -7.50 -14.24 26.68
CA VAL A 180 -6.74 -13.57 27.74
C VAL A 180 -5.29 -14.03 27.68
N GLY A 181 -4.38 -13.07 27.63
CA GLY A 181 -2.95 -13.32 27.81
C GLY A 181 -2.54 -13.00 29.24
N LEU A 182 -1.92 -13.96 29.94
CA LEU A 182 -1.40 -13.78 31.30
C LEU A 182 0.11 -13.62 31.26
N GLN A 183 0.64 -12.61 31.93
CA GLN A 183 2.08 -12.37 32.06
C GLN A 183 2.66 -13.31 33.12
N ILE A 184 3.48 -14.29 32.70
CA ILE A 184 4.15 -15.23 33.62
C ILE A 184 5.52 -14.69 34.04
N SER A 185 6.24 -14.09 33.10
CA SER A 185 7.52 -13.40 33.31
C SER A 185 7.69 -12.31 32.25
N ASP A 186 8.71 -11.45 32.34
CA ASP A 186 8.96 -10.37 31.37
C ASP A 186 9.05 -10.84 29.90
N SER A 187 9.35 -12.13 29.66
CA SER A 187 9.49 -12.72 28.33
C SER A 187 8.49 -13.84 28.02
N GLU A 188 7.51 -14.08 28.88
CA GLU A 188 6.60 -15.23 28.76
C GLU A 188 5.14 -14.83 29.01
N VAL A 189 4.29 -15.11 28.02
CA VAL A 189 2.85 -14.88 28.06
C VAL A 189 2.13 -16.18 27.76
N HIS A 190 1.17 -16.54 28.61
CA HIS A 190 0.32 -17.72 28.43
C HIS A 190 -1.08 -17.28 27.98
N PHE A 191 -1.57 -17.88 26.89
CA PHE A 191 -2.85 -17.54 26.30
C PHE A 191 -3.94 -18.53 26.71
N TYR A 192 -5.06 -18.00 27.15
CA TYR A 192 -6.23 -18.77 27.56
C TYR A 192 -7.47 -18.32 26.79
N SER A 193 -8.35 -19.29 26.51
CA SER A 193 -9.73 -19.04 26.11
C SER A 193 -10.66 -19.16 27.30
N LEU A 194 -11.57 -18.20 27.44
CA LEU A 194 -12.71 -18.30 28.33
C LEU A 194 -13.99 -18.36 27.50
N TYR A 195 -14.67 -19.50 27.52
CA TYR A 195 -15.91 -19.73 26.79
C TYR A 195 -16.93 -20.44 27.69
N ASN A 196 -18.14 -19.89 27.81
CA ASN A 196 -19.19 -20.39 28.71
C ASN A 196 -18.70 -20.64 30.16
N GLY A 197 -17.86 -19.74 30.67
CA GLY A 197 -17.30 -19.82 32.03
C GLY A 197 -16.24 -20.91 32.24
N LYS A 198 -15.83 -21.62 31.19
CA LYS A 198 -14.74 -22.60 31.25
C LYS A 198 -13.47 -21.97 30.72
N LEU A 199 -12.47 -21.87 31.60
CA LEU A 199 -11.14 -21.43 31.25
C LEU A 199 -10.32 -22.61 30.71
N LYS A 200 -9.64 -22.40 29.58
CA LYS A 200 -8.76 -23.39 28.95
C LYS A 200 -7.52 -22.72 28.40
N GLU A 201 -6.38 -23.31 28.69
CA GLU A 201 -5.10 -22.89 28.13
C GLU A 201 -5.01 -23.29 26.66
N LEU A 202 -4.49 -22.37 25.84
CA LEU A 202 -4.35 -22.56 24.39
C LEU A 202 -2.90 -22.71 23.97
N LEU A 203 -2.05 -21.78 24.41
CA LEU A 203 -0.68 -21.66 23.93
C LEU A 203 0.18 -20.95 24.97
N GLU A 204 1.33 -21.53 25.26
CA GLU A 204 2.42 -20.85 25.93
C GLU A 204 3.28 -20.14 24.87
N HIS A 205 3.53 -18.84 25.03
CA HIS A 205 4.44 -18.10 24.18
C HIS A 205 5.61 -17.54 24.99
N SER A 206 6.81 -18.02 24.69
CA SER A 206 8.07 -17.45 25.18
C SER A 206 8.75 -16.67 24.06
N ALA A 207 9.14 -15.43 24.32
CA ALA A 207 9.91 -14.64 23.38
C ALA A 207 11.32 -15.25 23.24
N THR A 208 11.60 -15.89 22.10
CA THR A 208 12.93 -16.44 21.79
C THR A 208 13.67 -15.54 20.81
N GLY A 209 14.97 -15.30 21.01
CA GLY A 209 15.84 -14.76 19.96
C GLY A 209 15.65 -13.28 19.61
N GLY A 210 15.16 -12.44 20.53
CA GLY A 210 14.99 -10.99 20.28
C GLY A 210 13.74 -10.62 19.49
N GLU A 211 12.78 -11.55 19.38
CA GLU A 211 11.42 -11.28 18.90
C GLU A 211 10.63 -10.48 19.96
N THR A 212 9.76 -9.58 19.51
CA THR A 212 8.83 -8.82 20.36
C THR A 212 7.42 -8.99 19.82
N ILE A 213 6.46 -9.31 20.69
CA ILE A 213 5.03 -9.25 20.34
C ILE A 213 4.67 -7.79 20.15
N GLU A 214 4.17 -7.46 18.96
CA GLU A 214 3.70 -6.11 18.65
C GLU A 214 2.22 -5.95 18.97
N ASN A 215 1.43 -6.98 18.63
CA ASN A 215 -0.01 -6.90 18.71
C ASN A 215 -0.63 -8.30 18.77
N ILE A 216 -1.82 -8.38 19.37
CA ILE A 216 -2.61 -9.60 19.46
C ILE A 216 -4.02 -9.26 19.02
N ILE A 217 -4.52 -9.95 18.00
CA ILE A 217 -5.87 -9.76 17.48
C ILE A 217 -6.67 -11.04 17.71
N TYR A 218 -7.96 -10.90 18.01
CA TYR A 218 -8.82 -12.04 18.32
C TYR A 218 -10.23 -11.82 17.79
N ASP A 219 -10.78 -12.83 17.14
CA ASP A 219 -12.22 -12.91 16.88
C ASP A 219 -12.69 -14.38 16.82
N ALA A 220 -14.00 -14.57 16.91
CA ALA A 220 -14.61 -15.89 16.92
C ALA A 220 -15.95 -15.94 16.18
N GLY A 221 -16.10 -17.01 15.39
CA GLY A 221 -17.38 -17.43 14.83
C GLY A 221 -18.22 -18.21 15.84
N ASP A 222 -19.11 -19.07 15.35
CA ASP A 222 -19.97 -19.89 16.19
C ASP A 222 -19.25 -21.12 16.76
N LYS A 223 -18.32 -21.68 16.00
CA LYS A 223 -17.62 -22.93 16.34
C LYS A 223 -16.12 -22.75 16.55
N LYS A 224 -15.52 -21.82 15.84
CA LYS A 224 -14.07 -21.62 15.82
C LYS A 224 -13.72 -20.20 16.23
N ALA A 225 -12.55 -20.07 16.81
CA ALA A 225 -11.94 -18.79 17.09
C ALA A 225 -10.52 -18.77 16.55
N THR A 226 -10.06 -17.57 16.24
CA THR A 226 -8.72 -17.34 15.72
C THR A 226 -8.10 -16.17 16.47
N ALA A 227 -6.90 -16.41 16.99
CA ALA A 227 -6.01 -15.38 17.48
C ALA A 227 -4.86 -15.19 16.48
N ILE A 228 -4.46 -13.94 16.28
CA ILE A 228 -3.32 -13.55 15.47
C ILE A 228 -2.31 -12.91 16.40
N ILE A 229 -1.09 -13.46 16.46
CA ILE A 229 0.01 -12.88 17.25
C ILE A 229 1.01 -12.27 16.27
N GLU A 230 1.01 -10.94 16.19
CA GLU A 230 1.98 -10.18 15.39
C GLU A 230 3.28 -10.01 16.18
N LYS A 231 4.39 -10.28 15.51
CA LYS A 231 5.73 -10.18 16.07
C LYS A 231 6.64 -9.44 15.11
N TYR A 232 7.63 -8.76 15.66
CA TYR A 232 8.78 -8.31 14.88
C TYR A 232 10.09 -8.78 15.49
N SER A 233 11.09 -8.92 14.63
CA SER A 233 12.49 -9.09 15.02
C SER A 233 13.33 -8.02 14.35
N MET A 234 14.44 -7.64 14.98
CA MET A 234 15.41 -6.70 14.42
C MET A 234 16.52 -7.47 13.70
N ALA A 235 16.59 -7.35 12.38
CA ALA A 235 17.68 -7.89 11.57
C ALA A 235 18.35 -6.76 10.79
N GLN A 236 19.66 -6.55 11.02
CA GLN A 236 20.46 -5.52 10.33
C GLN A 236 19.87 -4.10 10.38
N GLY A 237 19.19 -3.75 11.47
CA GLY A 237 18.56 -2.43 11.64
C GLY A 237 17.18 -2.29 10.99
N GLN A 238 16.66 -3.34 10.35
CA GLN A 238 15.29 -3.39 9.83
C GLN A 238 14.41 -4.31 10.69
N ARG A 239 13.13 -3.94 10.83
CA ARG A 239 12.11 -4.80 11.45
C ARG A 239 11.59 -5.79 10.42
N ALA A 240 11.67 -7.07 10.73
CA ALA A 240 11.01 -8.14 9.97
C ALA A 240 9.76 -8.57 10.75
N TYR A 241 8.59 -8.34 10.16
CA TYR A 241 7.30 -8.66 10.77
C TYR A 241 6.85 -10.08 10.38
N GLN A 242 6.21 -10.76 11.32
CA GLN A 242 5.61 -12.07 11.14
C GLN A 242 4.32 -12.14 11.94
N ALA A 243 3.32 -12.85 11.41
CA ALA A 243 2.08 -13.12 12.10
C ALA A 243 1.89 -14.63 12.26
N LEU A 244 1.52 -15.05 13.47
CA LEU A 244 1.20 -16.43 13.80
C LEU A 244 -0.32 -16.62 13.87
N GLU A 245 -0.85 -17.59 13.14
CA GLU A 245 -2.24 -18.04 13.23
C GLU A 245 -2.39 -19.06 14.36
N LEU A 246 -3.25 -18.76 15.32
CA LEU A 246 -3.72 -19.71 16.33
C LEU A 246 -5.23 -19.90 16.17
N SER A 247 -5.64 -20.96 15.48
CA SER A 247 -7.06 -21.30 15.29
C SER A 247 -7.45 -22.51 16.14
N PHE A 248 -8.59 -22.42 16.84
CA PHE A 248 -9.03 -23.44 17.79
C PHE A 248 -10.56 -23.58 17.83
N ASP A 249 -11.03 -24.76 18.24
CA ASP A 249 -12.45 -25.04 18.46
C ASP A 249 -12.91 -24.41 19.80
N LEU A 250 -13.98 -23.61 19.79
CA LEU A 250 -14.45 -22.89 20.97
C LEU A 250 -14.94 -23.82 22.09
N ALA A 251 -15.57 -24.94 21.74
CA ALA A 251 -16.22 -25.83 22.71
C ALA A 251 -15.23 -26.72 23.46
N THR A 252 -14.18 -27.15 22.76
CA THR A 252 -13.15 -28.06 23.28
C THR A 252 -11.85 -27.35 23.63
N SER A 253 -11.65 -26.12 23.13
CA SER A 253 -10.40 -25.35 23.19
C SER A 253 -9.21 -26.09 22.58
N LYS A 254 -9.49 -27.04 21.68
CA LYS A 254 -8.45 -27.78 20.99
C LYS A 254 -7.87 -26.91 19.87
N VAL A 255 -6.56 -26.66 19.95
CA VAL A 255 -5.81 -25.98 18.87
C VAL A 255 -5.82 -26.86 17.62
N GLU A 256 -6.29 -26.28 16.52
CA GLU A 256 -6.34 -26.91 15.20
C GLU A 256 -5.17 -26.47 14.32
N LYS A 257 -4.77 -25.19 14.43
CA LYS A 257 -3.64 -24.61 13.69
C LYS A 257 -2.79 -23.73 14.60
N ASN A 258 -1.49 -23.82 14.40
CA ASN A 258 -0.46 -22.98 15.02
C ASN A 258 0.68 -22.81 14.00
N GLU A 259 0.46 -21.95 13.01
CA GLU A 259 1.34 -21.79 11.84
C GLU A 259 1.52 -20.33 11.46
N LYS A 260 2.62 -20.01 10.78
CA LYS A 260 2.85 -18.65 10.27
C LYS A 260 1.81 -18.33 9.18
N TYR A 261 1.24 -17.13 9.21
CA TYR A 261 0.43 -16.65 8.09
C TYR A 261 1.29 -16.45 6.84
N THR A 262 0.79 -16.97 5.73
CA THR A 262 1.29 -16.72 4.38
C THR A 262 0.12 -16.27 3.52
N PHE A 263 0.25 -15.11 2.89
CA PHE A 263 -0.77 -14.51 2.03
C PHE A 263 -0.29 -14.52 0.58
N TYR A 264 -1.21 -14.75 -0.35
CA TYR A 264 -0.92 -14.75 -1.79
C TYR A 264 -1.79 -13.71 -2.49
N ASP A 265 -1.18 -12.86 -3.32
CA ASP A 265 -1.88 -11.88 -4.15
C ASP A 265 -2.74 -12.58 -5.21
N GLU A 266 -4.04 -12.26 -5.28
CA GLU A 266 -4.98 -12.90 -6.21
C GLU A 266 -4.59 -12.67 -7.68
N LYS A 267 -4.06 -11.49 -8.02
CA LYS A 267 -3.81 -11.09 -9.42
C LYS A 267 -2.65 -11.83 -10.06
N ASN A 268 -1.60 -12.11 -9.28
CA ASN A 268 -0.36 -12.66 -9.81
C ASN A 268 0.12 -13.95 -9.09
N GLY A 269 -0.54 -14.34 -7.99
CA GLY A 269 -0.21 -15.53 -7.20
C GLY A 269 1.09 -15.43 -6.40
N SER A 270 1.72 -14.25 -6.33
CA SER A 270 2.95 -14.05 -5.55
C SER A 270 2.66 -14.01 -4.05
N GLU A 271 3.61 -14.49 -3.25
CA GLU A 271 3.55 -14.35 -1.79
C GLU A 271 3.73 -12.88 -1.40
N LEU A 272 2.86 -12.39 -0.52
CA LEU A 272 2.93 -11.04 0.02
C LEU A 272 3.89 -11.00 1.20
N ASP A 273 4.91 -10.17 1.08
CA ASP A 273 5.95 -10.03 2.09
C ASP A 273 5.56 -9.05 3.21
N ASN A 274 6.08 -9.33 4.40
CA ASN A 274 6.05 -8.44 5.56
C ASN A 274 4.63 -7.97 5.98
N PRO A 275 3.67 -8.89 6.21
CA PRO A 275 2.32 -8.53 6.63
C PRO A 275 2.34 -7.91 8.04
N ARG A 276 1.55 -6.86 8.23
CA ARG A 276 1.46 -6.06 9.46
C ARG A 276 0.10 -5.40 9.62
N TYR A 277 -0.19 -4.94 10.84
CA TYR A 277 -1.47 -4.35 11.23
C TYR A 277 -2.64 -5.25 10.86
N LEU A 278 -2.50 -6.55 11.11
CA LEU A 278 -3.55 -7.52 10.83
C LEU A 278 -4.79 -7.19 11.67
N GLN A 279 -5.95 -7.41 11.07
CA GLN A 279 -7.25 -7.42 11.70
C GLN A 279 -7.97 -8.68 11.24
N ILE A 280 -8.81 -9.25 12.09
CA ILE A 280 -9.62 -10.42 11.75
C ILE A 280 -11.09 -10.15 12.06
N SER A 281 -11.97 -10.60 11.18
CA SER A 281 -13.40 -10.59 11.39
C SER A 281 -14.02 -11.87 10.87
N TYR A 282 -14.90 -12.49 11.65
CA TYR A 282 -15.72 -13.60 11.16
C TYR A 282 -16.93 -13.04 10.40
N GLN A 283 -17.04 -13.37 9.11
CA GLN A 283 -18.17 -13.06 8.22
C GLN A 283 -18.80 -14.40 7.79
N ASP A 284 -20.07 -14.62 8.11
CA ASP A 284 -20.77 -15.89 7.86
C ASP A 284 -20.01 -17.15 8.37
N ASP A 285 -19.48 -17.09 9.59
CA ASP A 285 -18.66 -18.14 10.24
C ASP A 285 -17.35 -18.47 9.50
N LYS A 286 -16.90 -17.58 8.60
CA LYS A 286 -15.60 -17.67 7.93
C LYS A 286 -14.70 -16.50 8.32
N PRO A 287 -13.43 -16.76 8.68
CA PRO A 287 -12.51 -15.68 9.00
C PRO A 287 -12.10 -14.95 7.72
N ALA A 288 -12.17 -13.63 7.77
CA ALA A 288 -11.58 -12.71 6.80
C ALA A 288 -10.52 -11.86 7.50
N ILE A 289 -9.45 -11.53 6.78
CA ILE A 289 -8.31 -10.78 7.33
C ILE A 289 -8.12 -9.50 6.53
N LEU A 290 -7.94 -8.39 7.23
CA LEU A 290 -7.56 -7.11 6.66
C LEU A 290 -6.17 -6.77 7.18
N PHE A 291 -5.26 -6.40 6.30
CA PHE A 291 -3.86 -6.21 6.70
C PHE A 291 -3.12 -5.31 5.72
N VAL A 292 -1.92 -4.90 6.10
CA VAL A 292 -0.99 -4.20 5.22
C VAL A 292 0.18 -5.13 4.88
N ALA A 293 0.55 -5.22 3.61
CA ALA A 293 1.73 -5.96 3.18
C ALA A 293 2.41 -5.28 1.99
N GLU A 294 3.65 -5.63 1.71
CA GLU A 294 4.35 -5.17 0.51
C GLU A 294 3.82 -5.93 -0.72
N GLY A 295 3.50 -5.20 -1.77
CA GLY A 295 3.20 -5.80 -3.07
C GLY A 295 3.22 -4.78 -4.19
N SER A 296 2.62 -5.14 -5.32
CA SER A 296 2.62 -4.29 -6.51
C SER A 296 1.73 -3.06 -6.30
N ARG A 297 2.20 -1.88 -6.72
CA ARG A 297 1.42 -0.64 -6.66
C ARG A 297 0.93 -0.25 -8.04
N VAL A 298 -0.17 0.51 -8.09
CA VAL A 298 -0.55 1.21 -9.32
C VAL A 298 0.51 2.32 -9.50
N ALA A 299 1.09 2.43 -10.69
CA ALA A 299 2.10 3.44 -11.06
C ALA A 299 3.48 3.38 -10.35
N LYS A 300 3.72 2.47 -9.39
CA LYS A 300 5.03 2.28 -8.71
C LYS A 300 5.45 0.80 -8.71
N ARG A 301 6.77 0.53 -8.65
CA ARG A 301 7.34 -0.84 -8.67
C ARG A 301 6.83 -1.72 -7.52
N SER A 302 6.92 -1.24 -6.29
CA SER A 302 6.39 -1.92 -5.11
C SER A 302 6.06 -0.93 -4.01
N GLY A 303 5.28 -1.37 -3.03
CA GLY A 303 5.14 -0.70 -1.75
C GLY A 303 4.00 -1.30 -0.95
N TYR A 304 3.73 -0.73 0.20
CA TYR A 304 2.73 -1.26 1.10
C TYR A 304 1.31 -0.90 0.63
N ASN A 305 0.42 -1.88 0.64
CA ASN A 305 -1.00 -1.70 0.35
C ASN A 305 -1.85 -2.36 1.44
N VAL A 306 -3.09 -1.91 1.58
CA VAL A 306 -4.13 -2.61 2.32
C VAL A 306 -4.66 -3.75 1.46
N TYR A 307 -4.74 -4.93 2.05
CA TYR A 307 -5.26 -6.15 1.45
C TYR A 307 -6.38 -6.74 2.30
N TYR A 308 -7.36 -7.32 1.62
CA TYR A 308 -8.40 -8.16 2.21
C TYR A 308 -8.15 -9.60 1.78
N ALA A 309 -8.00 -10.52 2.73
CA ALA A 309 -7.74 -11.92 2.47
C ALA A 309 -8.86 -12.83 2.98
N THR A 310 -9.15 -13.85 2.18
CA THR A 310 -10.07 -14.95 2.51
C THR A 310 -9.39 -16.29 2.26
N GLN A 311 -9.88 -17.34 2.91
CA GLN A 311 -9.37 -18.68 2.66
C GLN A 311 -9.98 -19.26 1.38
N GLN A 312 -9.12 -19.54 0.39
CA GLN A 312 -9.47 -20.24 -0.83
C GLN A 312 -8.59 -21.49 -0.98
N LYS A 313 -9.22 -22.67 -1.08
CA LYS A 313 -8.53 -23.97 -1.25
C LYS A 313 -7.40 -24.23 -0.21
N GLY A 314 -7.54 -23.69 0.99
CA GLY A 314 -6.59 -23.86 2.09
C GLY A 314 -5.44 -22.83 2.15
N ALA A 315 -5.42 -21.86 1.23
CA ALA A 315 -4.47 -20.73 1.25
C ALA A 315 -5.22 -19.42 1.52
N TRP A 316 -4.53 -18.46 2.13
CA TRP A 316 -5.03 -17.09 2.26
C TRP A 316 -4.76 -16.32 0.97
N VAL A 317 -5.81 -16.07 0.20
CA VAL A 317 -5.76 -15.32 -1.05
C VAL A 317 -6.22 -13.89 -0.76
N ALA A 318 -5.40 -12.93 -1.17
CA ALA A 318 -5.50 -11.53 -0.81
C ALA A 318 -5.75 -10.65 -2.04
N GLU A 319 -6.75 -9.78 -1.92
CA GLU A 319 -7.11 -8.78 -2.91
C GLU A 319 -6.78 -7.39 -2.39
N ARG A 320 -6.37 -6.49 -3.28
CA ARG A 320 -5.96 -5.14 -2.88
C ARG A 320 -7.19 -4.26 -2.61
N ARG A 321 -7.14 -3.43 -1.56
CA ARG A 321 -8.22 -2.51 -1.21
C ARG A 321 -7.81 -1.03 -1.24
N SER A 322 -6.53 -0.72 -1.06
CA SER A 322 -6.04 0.66 -1.12
C SER A 322 -5.40 1.00 -2.47
N ASN A 323 -5.60 2.21 -2.98
CA ASN A 323 -4.81 2.80 -4.06
C ASN A 323 -4.08 4.09 -3.63
N THR A 324 -3.87 4.30 -2.33
CA THR A 324 -3.12 5.45 -1.80
C THR A 324 -1.64 5.42 -2.16
N GLU A 325 -1.07 6.59 -2.40
CA GLU A 325 0.37 6.74 -2.65
C GLU A 325 1.21 6.50 -1.41
N ASP A 326 0.72 6.97 -0.27
CA ASP A 326 1.39 6.89 1.02
C ASP A 326 1.30 5.50 1.62
N THR A 327 2.18 5.24 2.57
CA THR A 327 2.25 3.93 3.22
C THR A 327 1.05 3.76 4.16
N PRO A 328 0.17 2.77 3.91
CA PRO A 328 -0.97 2.52 4.78
C PRO A 328 -0.53 1.87 6.10
N ALA A 329 -1.32 2.12 7.13
CA ALA A 329 -1.19 1.56 8.47
C ALA A 329 -2.58 1.39 9.11
N ARG A 330 -2.67 0.45 10.07
CA ARG A 330 -3.86 0.23 10.91
C ARG A 330 -5.18 0.22 10.12
N PRO A 331 -5.33 -0.69 9.13
CA PRO A 331 -6.59 -0.80 8.43
C PRO A 331 -7.64 -1.37 9.39
N GLN A 332 -8.88 -0.90 9.31
CA GLN A 332 -9.99 -1.38 10.13
C GLN A 332 -11.25 -1.53 9.26
N TRP A 333 -12.12 -2.45 9.67
CA TRP A 333 -13.49 -2.48 9.16
C TRP A 333 -14.33 -1.49 9.93
N LEU A 334 -15.01 -0.63 9.20
CA LEU A 334 -16.08 0.20 9.73
C LEU A 334 -17.40 -0.58 9.73
N ASP A 335 -17.62 -1.37 8.68
CA ASP A 335 -18.64 -2.42 8.57
C ASP A 335 -18.18 -3.48 7.55
N GLN A 336 -19.04 -4.42 7.15
CA GLN A 336 -18.77 -5.46 6.15
C GLN A 336 -18.26 -4.88 4.82
N ASN A 337 -18.77 -3.70 4.45
CA ASN A 337 -18.59 -3.08 3.14
C ASN A 337 -17.68 -1.84 3.16
N TYR A 338 -17.21 -1.43 4.34
CA TYR A 338 -16.47 -0.19 4.52
C TYR A 338 -15.14 -0.47 5.22
N ILE A 339 -14.06 -0.02 4.58
CA ILE A 339 -12.69 -0.21 5.06
C ILE A 339 -12.03 1.15 5.20
N THR A 340 -11.36 1.37 6.33
CA THR A 340 -10.59 2.59 6.60
C THR A 340 -9.15 2.26 6.98
N TRP A 341 -8.22 3.18 6.75
CA TRP A 341 -6.82 3.03 7.16
C TRP A 341 -6.13 4.39 7.26
N GLN A 342 -5.02 4.42 7.98
CA GLN A 342 -4.22 5.62 8.13
C GLN A 342 -3.09 5.65 7.10
N THR A 343 -2.73 6.85 6.63
CA THR A 343 -1.50 7.08 5.88
C THR A 343 -0.77 8.28 6.46
N PHE A 344 0.57 8.29 6.44
CA PHE A 344 1.34 9.46 6.81
C PHE A 344 1.68 10.29 5.57
N ASP A 345 1.19 11.53 5.50
CA ASP A 345 1.36 12.43 4.34
C ASP A 345 2.67 13.23 4.36
N GLY A 346 3.54 12.97 5.34
CA GLY A 346 4.77 13.72 5.60
C GLY A 346 4.66 14.75 6.73
N LYS A 347 3.43 15.07 7.17
CA LYS A 347 3.15 16.01 8.27
C LYS A 347 2.27 15.39 9.35
N GLU A 348 1.21 14.70 8.94
CA GLU A 348 0.20 14.13 9.82
C GLU A 348 -0.27 12.76 9.30
N TYR A 349 -0.84 11.96 10.21
CA TYR A 349 -1.55 10.74 9.87
C TYR A 349 -2.96 11.12 9.44
N VAL A 350 -3.30 10.83 8.20
CA VAL A 350 -4.63 11.08 7.63
C VAL A 350 -5.40 9.77 7.52
N LEU A 351 -6.71 9.82 7.77
CA LEU A 351 -7.60 8.69 7.62
C LEU A 351 -8.15 8.65 6.20
N ASN A 352 -8.04 7.50 5.57
CA ASN A 352 -8.60 7.20 4.25
C ASN A 352 -9.63 6.08 4.39
N GLY A 353 -10.54 6.01 3.42
CA GLY A 353 -11.54 4.95 3.34
C GLY A 353 -11.83 4.52 1.90
N THR A 354 -12.40 3.32 1.78
CA THR A 354 -13.03 2.81 0.57
C THR A 354 -14.23 1.92 0.91
N THR A 355 -15.05 1.63 -0.10
CA THR A 355 -16.21 0.74 -0.01
C THR A 355 -16.44 -0.01 -1.33
N ASP A 356 -17.18 -1.11 -1.26
CA ASP A 356 -17.69 -1.88 -2.38
C ASP A 356 -19.08 -1.44 -2.87
N ASP A 357 -19.64 -0.32 -2.36
CA ASP A 357 -20.89 0.26 -2.88
C ASP A 357 -20.72 0.76 -4.33
N ASP A 358 -21.52 0.22 -5.25
CA ASP A 358 -21.52 0.57 -6.67
C ASP A 358 -21.60 2.09 -6.95
N ARG A 359 -22.35 2.84 -6.14
CA ARG A 359 -22.48 4.30 -6.27
C ARG A 359 -21.18 5.01 -5.91
N TYR A 360 -20.47 4.51 -4.90
CA TYR A 360 -19.16 5.02 -4.53
C TYR A 360 -18.11 4.63 -5.56
N ILE A 361 -18.15 3.40 -6.08
CA ILE A 361 -17.26 2.95 -7.16
C ILE A 361 -17.38 3.88 -8.38
N GLU A 362 -18.61 4.17 -8.83
CA GLU A 362 -18.84 5.06 -9.98
C GLU A 362 -18.38 6.50 -9.69
N SER A 363 -18.70 7.03 -8.50
CA SER A 363 -18.35 8.41 -8.15
C SER A 363 -16.85 8.61 -7.94
N SER A 364 -16.16 7.62 -7.37
CA SER A 364 -14.73 7.68 -7.06
C SER A 364 -13.84 7.64 -8.32
N GLN A 365 -14.33 7.07 -9.44
CA GLN A 365 -13.61 7.05 -10.73
C GLN A 365 -13.57 8.42 -11.45
N LYS A 366 -14.31 9.42 -10.96
CA LYS A 366 -14.27 10.77 -11.54
C LYS A 366 -12.88 11.38 -11.30
N ILE A 367 -12.29 11.92 -12.37
CA ILE A 367 -10.99 12.56 -12.30
C ILE A 367 -11.09 13.81 -11.41
N THR A 368 -10.27 13.87 -10.36
CA THR A 368 -10.19 15.02 -9.45
C THR A 368 -9.02 15.95 -9.82
N LYS A 369 -8.89 17.07 -9.10
CA LYS A 369 -7.76 17.99 -9.27
C LYS A 369 -6.46 17.37 -8.73
N GLU A 370 -6.56 16.58 -7.67
CA GLU A 370 -5.43 15.83 -7.12
C GLU A 370 -4.88 14.87 -8.18
N ASP A 371 -5.74 14.14 -8.90
CA ASP A 371 -5.34 13.20 -9.96
C ASP A 371 -4.49 13.88 -11.04
N TYR A 372 -4.89 15.06 -11.52
CA TYR A 372 -4.10 15.81 -12.49
C TYR A 372 -2.75 16.28 -11.93
N THR A 373 -2.70 16.57 -10.63
CA THR A 373 -1.50 17.07 -9.94
C THR A 373 -0.50 15.92 -9.70
N SER A 374 -0.97 14.79 -9.17
CA SER A 374 -0.19 13.57 -9.02
C SER A 374 0.31 13.04 -10.36
N ALA A 375 -0.55 12.97 -11.37
CA ALA A 375 -0.14 12.56 -12.71
C ALA A 375 0.95 13.47 -13.31
N LEU A 376 0.90 14.78 -13.03
CA LEU A 376 1.94 15.72 -13.50
C LEU A 376 3.26 15.46 -12.76
N TYR A 377 3.20 15.26 -11.45
CA TYR A 377 4.36 14.90 -10.64
C TYR A 377 5.02 13.61 -11.14
N TYR A 378 4.25 12.54 -11.35
CA TYR A 378 4.75 11.28 -11.91
C TYR A 378 5.28 11.42 -13.33
N SER A 379 4.65 12.27 -14.14
CA SER A 379 5.13 12.54 -15.48
C SER A 379 6.50 13.20 -15.47
N ILE A 380 6.67 14.24 -14.65
CA ILE A 380 7.94 14.95 -14.49
C ILE A 380 9.00 14.02 -13.90
N SER A 381 8.67 13.27 -12.85
CA SER A 381 9.58 12.31 -12.21
C SER A 381 10.03 11.22 -13.20
N GLY A 382 9.11 10.70 -14.00
CA GLY A 382 9.41 9.74 -15.07
C GLY A 382 10.36 10.33 -16.13
N ILE A 383 10.21 11.60 -16.50
CA ILE A 383 11.17 12.25 -17.42
C ILE A 383 12.57 12.30 -16.80
N PHE A 384 12.69 12.63 -15.51
CA PHE A 384 13.97 12.62 -14.81
C PHE A 384 14.58 11.23 -14.77
N SER A 385 13.78 10.19 -14.57
CA SER A 385 14.24 8.80 -14.67
C SER A 385 14.78 8.46 -16.07
N GLY A 386 14.17 9.04 -17.12
CA GLY A 386 14.64 8.93 -18.50
C GLY A 386 16.03 9.54 -18.75
N PHE A 387 16.51 10.44 -17.87
CA PHE A 387 17.89 10.93 -17.98
C PHE A 387 18.92 9.79 -17.87
N PHE A 388 18.63 8.74 -17.11
CA PHE A 388 19.48 7.56 -17.04
C PHE A 388 19.57 6.85 -18.41
N MET A 389 18.45 6.74 -19.13
CA MET A 389 18.42 6.19 -20.49
C MET A 389 19.26 7.02 -21.45
N LEU A 390 19.20 8.35 -21.33
CA LEU A 390 19.99 9.26 -22.15
C LEU A 390 21.50 9.01 -21.93
N VAL A 391 21.93 8.90 -20.67
CA VAL A 391 23.33 8.61 -20.31
C VAL A 391 23.75 7.24 -20.83
N LEU A 392 22.95 6.19 -20.63
CA LEU A 392 23.20 4.87 -21.19
C LEU A 392 23.31 4.91 -22.72
N GLY A 393 22.47 5.72 -23.36
CA GLY A 393 22.44 5.85 -24.81
C GLY A 393 23.68 6.48 -25.43
N LEU A 394 24.48 7.23 -24.65
CA LEU A 394 25.78 7.72 -25.11
C LEU A 394 26.74 6.57 -25.44
N VAL A 395 26.61 5.43 -24.76
CA VAL A 395 27.43 4.23 -25.03
C VAL A 395 27.12 3.65 -26.42
N TRP A 396 25.86 3.73 -26.87
CA TRP A 396 25.44 3.24 -28.20
C TRP A 396 26.11 4.00 -29.35
N VAL A 397 26.55 5.24 -29.08
CA VAL A 397 27.20 6.13 -30.06
C VAL A 397 28.69 5.79 -30.22
N VAL A 398 29.30 5.06 -29.28
CA VAL A 398 30.75 4.78 -29.33
C VAL A 398 31.15 3.95 -30.55
N PRO A 399 30.51 2.80 -30.86
CA PRO A 399 30.90 2.00 -32.03
C PRO A 399 30.81 2.71 -33.37
N PRO A 400 29.73 3.46 -33.71
CA PRO A 400 29.71 4.23 -34.95
C PRO A 400 30.79 5.32 -34.94
N LEU A 401 31.04 6.02 -33.83
CA LEU A 401 32.11 7.03 -33.77
C LEU A 401 33.50 6.43 -34.02
N VAL A 402 33.79 5.27 -33.42
CA VAL A 402 35.05 4.54 -33.66
C VAL A 402 35.16 4.14 -35.13
N PHE A 403 34.08 3.63 -35.73
CA PHE A 403 34.03 3.28 -37.15
C PHE A 403 34.32 4.50 -38.05
N TYR A 404 33.67 5.64 -37.81
CA TYR A 404 33.90 6.86 -38.57
C TYR A 404 35.31 7.44 -38.34
N GLY A 405 35.82 7.38 -37.12
CA GLY A 405 37.18 7.81 -36.79
C GLY A 405 38.24 6.96 -37.50
N ILE A 406 38.10 5.63 -37.50
CA ILE A 406 39.00 4.74 -38.25
C ILE A 406 38.92 5.06 -39.75
N LEU A 407 37.72 5.24 -40.30
CA LEU A 407 37.55 5.56 -41.72
C LEU A 407 38.16 6.90 -42.10
N SER A 408 38.10 7.93 -41.24
CA SER A 408 38.69 9.24 -41.54
C SER A 408 40.22 9.19 -41.62
N PHE A 409 40.87 8.30 -40.85
CA PHE A 409 42.32 8.07 -40.96
C PHE A 409 42.72 7.20 -42.16
N ILE A 410 41.96 6.17 -42.48
CA ILE A 410 42.33 5.21 -43.55
C ILE A 410 41.93 5.74 -44.94
N LYS A 411 40.83 6.48 -45.05
CA LYS A 411 40.26 6.95 -46.31
C LYS A 411 39.53 8.29 -46.13
N SER A 412 40.28 9.37 -45.88
CA SER A 412 39.76 10.73 -45.71
C SER A 412 38.82 11.18 -46.84
N ASP A 413 39.12 10.80 -48.08
CA ASP A 413 38.38 11.20 -49.28
C ASP A 413 36.94 10.64 -49.34
N ILE A 414 36.60 9.68 -48.47
CA ILE A 414 35.25 9.10 -48.37
C ILE A 414 34.23 10.13 -47.87
N PHE A 415 34.65 11.15 -47.13
CA PHE A 415 33.76 12.15 -46.54
C PHE A 415 33.57 13.38 -47.44
N GLU A 416 34.38 13.55 -48.49
CA GLU A 416 34.36 14.73 -49.37
C GLU A 416 33.55 14.53 -50.67
N ARG A 417 33.30 13.28 -51.07
CA ARG A 417 32.54 12.96 -52.28
C ARG A 417 31.16 12.42 -51.91
N ASN A 418 30.10 13.00 -52.48
CA ASN A 418 28.69 12.56 -52.40
C ASN A 418 28.42 11.13 -52.91
N GLU A 419 29.45 10.31 -53.20
CA GLU A 419 29.34 9.11 -54.02
C GLU A 419 29.30 7.77 -53.25
N ARG A 420 29.27 7.73 -51.91
CA ARG A 420 29.28 6.44 -51.20
C ARG A 420 28.21 6.30 -50.11
N SER A 421 27.02 5.94 -50.60
CA SER A 421 25.79 5.61 -49.89
C SER A 421 25.87 4.48 -48.83
N TRP A 422 26.96 3.73 -48.70
CA TRP A 422 27.03 2.56 -47.81
C TRP A 422 27.57 2.87 -46.40
N VAL A 423 28.33 3.95 -46.25
CA VAL A 423 28.99 4.28 -44.97
C VAL A 423 27.98 4.73 -43.91
N GLU A 424 26.98 5.51 -44.34
CA GLU A 424 25.85 5.93 -43.52
C GLU A 424 25.02 4.75 -42.97
N PRO A 425 24.49 3.82 -43.80
CA PRO A 425 23.72 2.68 -43.29
C PRO A 425 24.57 1.72 -42.45
N VAL A 426 25.87 1.56 -42.70
CA VAL A 426 26.73 0.75 -41.82
C VAL A 426 26.87 1.40 -40.44
N GLY A 427 27.09 2.71 -40.35
CA GLY A 427 27.12 3.41 -39.07
C GLY A 427 25.79 3.31 -38.31
N ILE A 428 24.67 3.42 -39.01
CA ILE A 428 23.33 3.23 -38.44
C ILE A 428 23.14 1.78 -37.94
N LEU A 429 23.55 0.77 -38.71
CA LEU A 429 23.46 -0.63 -38.29
C LEU A 429 24.33 -0.94 -37.06
N LEU A 430 25.54 -0.37 -36.99
CA LEU A 430 26.40 -0.48 -35.80
C LEU A 430 25.72 0.15 -34.57
N TYR A 431 25.11 1.33 -34.72
CA TYR A 431 24.35 1.96 -33.65
C TYR A 431 23.18 1.08 -33.19
N ILE A 432 22.35 0.58 -34.11
CA ILE A 432 21.19 -0.26 -33.80
C ILE A 432 21.63 -1.57 -33.12
N GLY A 433 22.67 -2.23 -33.64
CA GLY A 433 23.19 -3.47 -33.07
C GLY A 433 23.71 -3.26 -31.66
N THR A 434 24.42 -2.16 -31.41
CA THR A 434 24.91 -1.80 -30.07
C THR A 434 23.77 -1.49 -29.11
N MET A 435 22.78 -0.72 -29.56
CA MET A 435 21.59 -0.40 -28.78
C MET A 435 20.86 -1.68 -28.37
N ILE A 436 20.54 -2.58 -29.30
CA ILE A 436 19.84 -3.83 -29.00
C ILE A 436 20.66 -4.70 -28.04
N TYR A 437 21.96 -4.85 -28.27
CA TYR A 437 22.83 -5.62 -27.39
C TYR A 437 22.82 -5.06 -25.96
N MET A 438 23.05 -3.75 -25.81
CA MET A 438 23.09 -3.10 -24.50
C MET A 438 21.74 -3.14 -23.77
N LEU A 439 20.62 -2.98 -24.49
CA LEU A 439 19.30 -3.06 -23.87
C LEU A 439 19.02 -4.46 -23.31
N ASN A 440 19.40 -5.52 -24.01
CA ASN A 440 19.20 -6.89 -23.52
C ASN A 440 20.14 -7.26 -22.36
N GLU A 441 21.36 -6.69 -22.32
CA GLU A 441 22.32 -6.97 -21.25
C GLU A 441 22.08 -6.12 -19.98
N VAL A 442 21.70 -4.86 -20.15
CA VAL A 442 21.56 -3.91 -19.03
C VAL A 442 20.16 -3.95 -18.43
N LEU A 443 19.12 -4.20 -19.23
CA LEU A 443 17.74 -4.17 -18.78
C LEU A 443 17.23 -5.59 -18.55
N SER A 444 16.98 -5.92 -17.29
CA SER A 444 16.39 -7.19 -16.88
C SER A 444 14.85 -7.15 -17.00
N GLU A 445 14.19 -8.31 -16.99
CA GLU A 445 12.72 -8.39 -16.88
C GLU A 445 12.19 -7.59 -15.67
N ARG A 446 12.94 -7.55 -14.56
CA ARG A 446 12.60 -6.74 -13.37
C ARG A 446 12.59 -5.24 -13.63
N SER A 447 13.34 -4.76 -14.63
CA SER A 447 13.43 -3.34 -14.96
C SER A 447 12.14 -2.79 -15.60
N PHE A 448 11.26 -3.66 -16.12
CA PHE A 448 10.05 -3.28 -16.87
C PHE A 448 8.73 -3.75 -16.26
N PHE A 449 8.74 -4.23 -15.02
CA PHE A 449 7.51 -4.72 -14.38
C PHE A 449 6.38 -3.67 -14.34
N ALA A 450 6.71 -2.40 -14.16
CA ALA A 450 5.76 -1.28 -14.15
C ALA A 450 5.43 -0.73 -15.56
N ALA A 451 6.08 -1.23 -16.61
CA ALA A 451 5.82 -0.79 -17.97
C ALA A 451 4.50 -1.40 -18.48
N PRO A 452 3.74 -0.65 -19.28
CA PRO A 452 2.49 -1.16 -19.84
C PRO A 452 2.74 -2.39 -20.72
N SER A 453 1.74 -3.25 -20.83
CA SER A 453 1.83 -4.54 -21.56
C SER A 453 2.30 -4.42 -23.01
N TYR A 454 2.06 -3.28 -23.68
CA TYR A 454 2.58 -3.05 -25.03
C TYR A 454 4.10 -2.80 -25.09
N LEU A 455 4.75 -2.46 -23.97
CA LEU A 455 6.20 -2.36 -23.83
C LEU A 455 6.80 -3.59 -23.14
N ASN A 456 6.01 -4.33 -22.37
CA ASN A 456 6.44 -5.47 -21.57
C ASN A 456 5.91 -6.80 -22.16
N PHE A 457 6.60 -7.31 -23.18
CA PHE A 457 6.32 -8.63 -23.77
C PHE A 457 7.63 -9.27 -24.25
N ASP A 458 7.66 -10.58 -24.41
CA ASP A 458 8.85 -11.32 -24.82
C ASP A 458 9.44 -10.80 -26.14
N GLY A 459 10.67 -10.29 -26.10
CA GLY A 459 11.36 -9.71 -27.26
C GLY A 459 11.02 -8.24 -27.54
N SER A 460 10.28 -7.56 -26.67
CA SER A 460 9.98 -6.11 -26.81
C SER A 460 11.24 -5.25 -26.93
N LEU A 461 12.33 -5.64 -26.25
CA LEU A 461 13.65 -5.00 -26.29
C LEU A 461 14.41 -5.19 -27.61
N ILE A 462 13.86 -5.95 -28.54
CA ILE A 462 14.38 -6.08 -29.91
C ILE A 462 13.42 -5.40 -30.88
N ILE A 463 12.12 -5.67 -30.75
CA ILE A 463 11.10 -5.18 -31.68
C ILE A 463 10.98 -3.66 -31.66
N TRP A 464 10.87 -3.05 -30.47
CA TRP A 464 10.70 -1.60 -30.35
C TRP A 464 11.91 -0.81 -30.86
N PRO A 465 13.17 -1.14 -30.49
CA PRO A 465 14.34 -0.48 -31.04
C PRO A 465 14.40 -0.54 -32.58
N LEU A 466 14.01 -1.66 -33.19
CA LEU A 466 13.94 -1.79 -34.65
C LEU A 466 12.85 -0.89 -35.26
N ILE A 467 11.64 -0.89 -34.71
CA ILE A 467 10.55 -0.02 -35.18
C ILE A 467 10.96 1.45 -35.09
N ILE A 468 11.52 1.86 -33.94
CA ILE A 468 11.97 3.24 -33.69
C ILE A 468 13.09 3.61 -34.66
N SER A 469 14.01 2.68 -34.94
CA SER A 469 15.09 2.89 -35.92
C SER A 469 14.57 3.10 -37.33
N ILE A 470 13.59 2.30 -37.76
CA ILE A 470 12.95 2.45 -39.08
C ILE A 470 12.24 3.79 -39.19
N VAL A 471 11.41 4.14 -38.20
CA VAL A 471 10.68 5.41 -38.16
C VAL A 471 11.65 6.59 -38.13
N THR A 472 12.69 6.52 -37.30
CA THR A 472 13.73 7.55 -37.21
C THR A 472 14.45 7.71 -38.54
N TYR A 473 14.77 6.61 -39.23
CA TYR A 473 15.39 6.65 -40.55
C TYR A 473 14.49 7.34 -41.57
N MET A 474 13.20 7.00 -41.61
CA MET A 474 12.22 7.65 -42.51
C MET A 474 12.13 9.16 -42.25
N ILE A 475 12.07 9.57 -40.98
CA ILE A 475 12.02 10.99 -40.59
C ILE A 475 13.33 11.69 -40.95
N TYR A 476 14.46 11.07 -40.66
CA TYR A 476 15.78 11.57 -41.04
C TYR A 476 15.86 11.83 -42.56
N ARG A 477 15.46 10.87 -43.40
CA ARG A 477 15.45 11.00 -44.87
C ARG A 477 14.47 12.06 -45.37
N TRP A 478 13.36 12.28 -44.68
CA TRP A 478 12.37 13.30 -45.05
C TRP A 478 12.82 14.73 -44.72
N VAL A 479 13.62 14.88 -43.68
CA VAL A 479 13.90 16.18 -43.04
C VAL A 479 15.26 16.73 -43.42
N MET A 480 16.23 15.85 -43.69
CA MET A 480 17.55 16.23 -44.15
C MET A 480 17.59 16.44 -45.65
N LYS A 481 18.28 17.52 -46.05
CA LYS A 481 18.57 17.80 -47.47
C LYS A 481 19.74 16.93 -47.92
N GLU A 482 19.80 16.59 -49.21
CA GLU A 482 20.89 15.79 -49.81
C GLU A 482 22.29 16.42 -49.57
N ASP A 483 22.37 17.74 -49.44
CA ASP A 483 23.63 18.48 -49.19
C ASP A 483 24.05 18.48 -47.70
N THR A 484 23.34 17.77 -46.83
CA THR A 484 23.67 17.72 -45.40
C THR A 484 24.86 16.77 -45.20
N GLY A 485 25.96 17.28 -44.65
CA GLY A 485 27.15 16.46 -44.38
C GLY A 485 26.84 15.21 -43.53
N LEU A 486 27.56 14.13 -43.81
CA LEU A 486 27.31 12.79 -43.25
C LEU A 486 27.25 12.76 -41.72
N PHE A 487 28.15 13.49 -41.04
CA PHE A 487 28.14 13.60 -39.57
C PHE A 487 26.87 14.28 -39.05
N ALA A 488 26.44 15.38 -39.68
CA ALA A 488 25.23 16.10 -39.26
C ALA A 488 23.97 15.24 -39.45
N GLY A 489 23.93 14.42 -40.50
CA GLY A 489 22.85 13.46 -40.70
C GLY A 489 22.83 12.34 -39.65
N LEU A 490 23.98 11.74 -39.38
CA LEU A 490 24.13 10.70 -38.38
C LEU A 490 23.77 11.19 -36.96
N PHE A 491 24.30 12.35 -36.55
CA PHE A 491 23.99 12.91 -35.23
C PHE A 491 22.50 13.24 -35.08
N TYR A 492 21.83 13.66 -36.16
CA TYR A 492 20.38 13.84 -36.14
C TYR A 492 19.64 12.51 -35.98
N TYR A 493 20.02 11.48 -36.74
CA TYR A 493 19.44 10.14 -36.61
C TYR A 493 19.61 9.62 -35.18
N ILE A 494 20.84 9.64 -34.65
CA ILE A 494 21.15 9.17 -33.31
C ILE A 494 20.42 9.99 -32.25
N GLY A 495 20.43 11.32 -32.36
CA GLY A 495 19.78 12.20 -31.39
C GLY A 495 18.27 12.04 -31.36
N TYR A 496 17.62 11.92 -32.52
CA TYR A 496 16.19 11.68 -32.60
C TYR A 496 15.81 10.28 -32.09
N ASN A 497 16.58 9.26 -32.48
CA ASN A 497 16.37 7.90 -31.99
C ASN A 497 16.49 7.85 -30.46
N LEU A 498 17.56 8.44 -29.93
CA LEU A 498 17.80 8.51 -28.48
C LEU A 498 16.69 9.28 -27.74
N LEU A 499 16.18 10.37 -28.32
CA LEU A 499 15.04 11.11 -27.76
C LEU A 499 13.81 10.22 -27.68
N VAL A 500 13.45 9.52 -28.76
CA VAL A 500 12.29 8.63 -28.78
C VAL A 500 12.46 7.47 -27.79
N MET A 501 13.63 6.84 -27.77
CA MET A 501 13.95 5.77 -26.82
C MET A 501 13.87 6.26 -25.37
N THR A 502 14.38 7.45 -25.09
CA THR A 502 14.34 8.07 -23.76
C THR A 502 12.92 8.39 -23.34
N CYS A 503 12.09 8.96 -24.22
CA CYS A 503 10.70 9.27 -23.89
C CYS A 503 9.84 8.00 -23.76
N LEU A 504 10.14 6.94 -24.51
CA LEU A 504 9.33 5.72 -24.51
C LEU A 504 9.69 4.77 -23.36
N PHE A 505 10.97 4.50 -23.14
CA PHE A 505 11.43 3.54 -22.13
C PHE A 505 11.91 4.21 -20.85
N GLY A 506 12.45 5.43 -20.96
CA GLY A 506 13.05 6.14 -19.83
C GLY A 506 12.17 6.24 -18.59
N PRO A 507 10.86 6.58 -18.71
CA PRO A 507 9.97 6.71 -17.56
C PRO A 507 9.78 5.44 -16.72
N TYR A 508 10.15 4.27 -17.23
CA TYR A 508 9.91 2.97 -16.59
C TYR A 508 11.19 2.34 -15.99
N LEU A 509 12.34 3.01 -16.10
CA LEU A 509 13.64 2.43 -15.71
C LEU A 509 13.92 2.42 -14.20
N LEU A 510 13.11 3.07 -13.36
CA LEU A 510 13.30 3.18 -11.90
C LEU A 510 12.33 2.38 -11.05
#